data_AF-A0A963JCE7-F1
#
_entry.id   AF-A0A963JCE7-F1
#
_cell.length_a   1.000
_cell.length_b   1.000
_cell.length_c   1.000
_cell.angle_alpha   90.00
_cell.angle_beta   90.00
_cell.angle_gamma   90.00
#
_symmetry.space_group_name_H-M   'P 1'
#
loop_
_entity.id
_entity.type
_entity.pdbx_description
1 polymer ?
#
loop_
_entity_poly.entity_id
_entity_poly.type
_entity_poly.pdbx_seq_one_letter_code
_entity_poly.pdbx_strand_id
1 'polypeptide(L)'
;WMLLSGDRRQRTGQLSALLDGYEQFRSFDRRELALIEPLRTLRLIHYSAWLARRWEDPIFPVNFPWFGSSDYWSGQVDMLEEQIEAMQEAPLSV
;
A
#
# COMPACT_ATOMS: atom_id res chain seq x y z
N TRP A 1 5.83 -3.95 -2.26
CA TRP A 1 5.25 -4.31 -3.57
C TRP A 1 4.16 -3.31 -3.89
N MET A 2 4.51 -2.29 -4.66
CA MET A 2 3.57 -1.37 -5.25
C MET A 2 3.85 -1.43 -6.75
N LEU A 3 2.82 -1.75 -7.53
CA LEU A 3 2.87 -1.85 -8.99
C LEU A 3 3.32 -0.52 -9.62
N LEU A 4 3.14 0.57 -8.89
CA LEU A 4 3.51 1.93 -9.27
C LEU A 4 4.82 2.30 -8.58
N SER A 5 5.81 2.71 -9.36
CA SER A 5 7.16 3.04 -8.87
C SER A 5 7.67 4.33 -9.50
N GLY A 6 8.55 5.03 -8.79
CA GLY A 6 9.21 6.23 -9.28
C GLY A 6 8.37 7.50 -9.07
N ASP A 7 8.71 8.54 -9.83
CA ASP A 7 8.05 9.83 -9.72
C ASP A 7 6.57 9.78 -10.14
N ARG A 8 5.83 10.86 -9.88
CA ARG A 8 4.40 10.93 -10.18
C ARG A 8 4.10 10.67 -11.66
N ARG A 9 4.93 11.16 -12.59
CA ARG A 9 4.73 10.99 -14.04
C ARG A 9 4.93 9.52 -14.44
N GLN A 10 5.95 8.87 -13.88
CA GLN A 10 6.21 7.45 -14.08
C GLN A 10 5.05 6.60 -13.55
N ARG A 11 4.59 6.88 -12.32
CA ARG A 11 3.43 6.20 -11.72
C ARG A 11 2.16 6.39 -12.55
N THR A 12 1.88 7.60 -13.03
CA THR A 12 0.76 7.86 -13.94
C THR A 12 0.86 7.06 -15.23
N GLY A 13 2.04 7.01 -15.87
CA GLY A 13 2.23 6.25 -17.11
C GLY A 13 2.02 4.74 -16.92
N GLN A 14 2.54 4.18 -15.82
CA GLN A 14 2.34 2.78 -15.47
C GLN A 14 0.86 2.46 -15.21
N LEU A 15 0.17 3.34 -14.48
CA LEU A 15 -1.26 3.22 -14.21
C LEU A 15 -2.09 3.32 -15.49
N SER A 16 -1.74 4.23 -16.40
CA SER A 16 -2.43 4.40 -17.69
C SER A 16 -2.38 3.11 -18.49
N ALA A 17 -1.19 2.55 -18.67
CA ALA A 17 -1.02 1.31 -19.42
C ALA A 17 -1.79 0.13 -18.81
N LEU A 18 -1.90 0.08 -17.47
CA LEU A 18 -2.68 -0.93 -16.79
C LEU A 18 -4.19 -0.76 -17.04
N LEU A 19 -4.70 0.47 -16.93
CA LEU A 19 -6.12 0.75 -17.16
C LEU A 19 -6.51 0.54 -18.62
N ASP A 20 -5.64 0.91 -19.57
CA ASP A 20 -5.87 0.67 -21.00
C ASP A 20 -6.04 -0.83 -21.30
N GLY A 21 -5.28 -1.69 -20.61
CA GLY A 21 -5.43 -3.14 -20.69
C GLY A 21 -6.72 -3.65 -20.01
N TYR A 22 -7.05 -3.11 -18.83
CA TYR A 22 -8.24 -3.50 -18.07
C TYR A 22 -9.53 -3.13 -18.80
N GLU A 23 -9.59 -1.94 -19.38
CA GLU A 23 -10.77 -1.39 -20.06
C GLU A 23 -11.10 -2.08 -21.38
N GLN A 24 -10.22 -2.94 -21.89
CA GLN A 24 -10.56 -3.87 -22.97
C GLN A 24 -11.61 -4.91 -22.54
N PHE A 25 -11.73 -5.17 -21.24
CA PHE A 25 -12.65 -6.18 -20.68
C PHE A 25 -13.79 -5.57 -19.87
N ARG A 26 -13.55 -4.47 -19.16
CA ARG A 26 -14.56 -3.83 -18.28
C ARG A 26 -14.26 -2.35 -18.08
N SER A 27 -15.29 -1.51 -18.09
CA SER A 27 -15.16 -0.09 -17.73
C SER A 27 -14.63 0.11 -16.31
N PHE A 28 -13.78 1.13 -16.13
CA PHE A 28 -13.21 1.48 -14.83
C PHE A 28 -13.73 2.84 -14.35
N ASP A 29 -14.20 2.91 -13.09
CA ASP A 29 -14.63 4.17 -12.48
C ASP A 29 -13.42 4.95 -11.96
N ARG A 30 -13.11 6.08 -12.60
CA ARG A 30 -11.95 6.91 -12.26
C ARG A 30 -12.00 7.47 -10.82
N ARG A 31 -13.17 7.50 -10.17
CA ARG A 31 -13.29 7.87 -8.75
C ARG A 31 -12.57 6.88 -7.83
N GLU A 32 -12.43 5.62 -8.25
CA GLU A 32 -11.73 4.58 -7.48
C GLU A 32 -10.21 4.85 -7.40
N LEU A 33 -9.65 5.71 -8.26
CA LEU A 33 -8.24 6.10 -8.16
C LEU A 33 -7.90 6.82 -6.86
N ALA A 34 -8.88 7.54 -6.28
CA ALA A 34 -8.73 8.16 -4.97
C ALA A 34 -8.63 7.14 -3.83
N LEU A 35 -9.02 5.88 -4.07
CA LEU A 35 -8.97 4.81 -3.07
C LEU A 35 -7.61 4.10 -3.02
N ILE A 36 -6.69 4.39 -3.94
CA ILE A 36 -5.39 3.70 -4.01
C ILE A 36 -4.59 3.89 -2.71
N GLU A 37 -4.40 5.13 -2.25
CA GLU A 37 -3.62 5.42 -1.03
C GLU A 37 -4.35 4.99 0.26
N PRO A 38 -5.67 5.22 0.43
CA PRO A 38 -6.42 4.68 1.57
C PRO A 38 -6.38 3.15 1.67
N LEU A 39 -6.55 2.43 0.55
CA LEU A 39 -6.52 0.97 0.56
C LEU A 39 -5.10 0.42 0.79
N ARG A 40 -4.07 1.12 0.31
CA ARG A 40 -2.68 0.81 0.64
C ARG A 40 -2.40 0.97 2.13
N THR A 41 -2.84 2.08 2.71
CA THR A 41 -2.74 2.34 4.16
C THR A 41 -3.44 1.25 4.96
N LEU A 42 -4.68 0.90 4.59
CA LEU A 42 -5.42 -0.16 5.25
C LEU A 42 -4.70 -1.51 5.18
N ARG A 43 -4.09 -1.83 4.02
CA ARG A 43 -3.29 -3.04 3.85
C ARG A 43 -2.08 -3.06 4.79
N LEU A 44 -1.39 -1.94 5.00
CA LEU A 44 -0.25 -1.85 5.93
C LEU A 44 -0.70 -2.15 7.36
N ILE A 45 -1.76 -1.50 7.82
CA ILE A 45 -2.33 -1.71 9.17
C ILE A 45 -2.77 -3.17 9.34
N HIS A 46 -3.47 -3.72 8.35
CA HIS A 46 -3.93 -5.11 8.37
C HIS A 46 -2.78 -6.11 8.38
N TYR A 47 -1.65 -5.81 7.73
CA TYR A 47 -0.48 -6.69 7.76
C TYR A 47 0.11 -6.79 9.17
N SER A 48 0.28 -5.66 9.86
CA SER A 48 0.75 -5.62 11.25
C SER A 48 -0.24 -6.32 12.19
N ALA A 49 -1.54 -6.12 11.99
CA ALA A 49 -2.58 -6.81 12.76
C ALA A 49 -2.61 -8.33 12.49
N TRP A 50 -2.35 -8.76 11.25
CA TRP A 50 -2.26 -10.17 10.88
C TRP A 50 -1.09 -10.87 11.57
N LEU A 51 0.08 -10.21 11.64
CA LEU A 51 1.22 -10.70 12.42
C LEU A 51 0.85 -10.83 13.92
N ALA A 52 0.27 -9.77 14.50
CA ALA A 52 -0.10 -9.76 15.92
C ALA A 52 -1.08 -10.90 16.28
N ARG A 53 -2.13 -11.10 15.48
CA ARG A 53 -3.15 -12.13 15.73
C ARG A 53 -2.61 -13.55 15.67
N ARG A 54 -1.49 -13.76 14.99
CA ARG A 54 -0.88 -15.08 14.79
C ARG A 54 0.40 -15.26 15.60
N TRP A 55 0.71 -14.35 16.51
CA TRP A 55 1.98 -14.37 17.22
C TRP A 55 2.19 -15.61 18.10
N GLU A 56 1.09 -16.23 18.57
CA GLU A 56 1.14 -17.48 19.33
C GLU A 56 1.54 -18.71 18.48
N ASP A 57 1.44 -18.63 17.15
CA ASP A 57 1.92 -19.67 16.24
C ASP A 57 3.46 -19.63 16.18
N PRO A 58 4.19 -20.68 16.61
CA PRO A 58 5.65 -20.68 16.69
C PRO A 58 6.37 -20.34 15.38
N ILE A 59 5.71 -20.54 14.23
CA ILE A 59 6.26 -20.20 12.92
C ILE A 59 6.44 -18.68 12.78
N PHE A 60 5.64 -17.86 13.45
CA PHE A 60 5.65 -16.40 13.30
C PHE A 60 6.88 -15.74 13.93
N PRO A 61 7.23 -15.98 15.20
CA PRO A 61 8.47 -15.46 15.77
C PRO A 61 9.73 -15.91 15.00
N VAL A 62 9.72 -17.10 14.39
CA VAL A 62 10.85 -17.62 13.60
C VAL A 62 11.02 -16.86 12.28
N ASN A 63 9.94 -16.59 11.57
CA ASN A 63 9.99 -15.95 10.25
C ASN A 63 9.91 -14.42 10.30
N PHE A 64 9.37 -13.87 11.38
CA PHE A 64 9.19 -12.44 11.61
C PHE A 64 9.83 -12.01 12.94
N PRO A 65 11.10 -12.32 13.21
CA PRO A 65 11.75 -12.04 14.50
C PRO A 65 11.87 -10.54 14.81
N TRP A 66 11.78 -9.70 13.78
CA TRP A 66 11.79 -8.24 13.87
C TRP A 66 10.46 -7.68 14.36
N PHE A 67 9.37 -8.45 14.30
CA PHE A 67 8.05 -7.99 14.73
C PHE A 67 8.02 -7.80 16.25
N GLY A 68 7.58 -6.62 16.69
CA GLY A 68 7.64 -6.24 18.12
C GLY A 68 8.90 -5.47 18.51
N SER A 69 9.91 -5.36 17.65
CA SER A 69 11.09 -4.54 17.90
C SER A 69 10.76 -3.04 17.83
N SER A 70 11.55 -2.21 18.52
CA SER A 70 11.41 -0.75 18.45
C SER A 70 11.58 -0.24 17.03
N ASP A 71 12.61 -0.73 16.31
CA ASP A 71 12.91 -0.30 14.94
C ASP A 71 11.75 -0.58 13.98
N TYR A 72 11.12 -1.75 14.11
CA TYR A 72 9.94 -2.07 13.32
C TYR A 72 8.81 -1.07 13.56
N TRP A 73 8.47 -0.79 14.82
CA TRP A 73 7.37 0.11 15.14
C TRP A 73 7.67 1.56 14.78
N SER A 74 8.91 2.02 14.92
CA SER A 74 9.34 3.33 14.41
C SER A 74 9.14 3.41 12.90
N GLY A 75 9.62 2.40 12.15
CA GLY A 75 9.43 2.36 10.70
C GLY A 75 7.95 2.23 10.27
N GLN A 76 7.09 1.62 11.09
CA GLN A 76 5.64 1.64 10.84
C GLN A 76 5.04 3.03 11.01
N VAL A 77 5.50 3.81 11.99
CA VAL A 77 5.03 5.19 12.19
C VAL A 77 5.45 6.05 11.00
N ASP A 78 6.73 6.03 10.63
CA ASP A 78 7.25 6.81 9.48
C ASP A 78 6.47 6.49 8.20
N MET A 79 6.24 5.20 7.93
CA MET A 79 5.46 4.75 6.76
C MET A 79 4.01 5.24 6.79
N LEU A 80 3.37 5.30 7.97
CA LEU A 80 2.01 5.79 8.11
C LEU A 80 1.93 7.32 7.95
N GLU A 81 2.95 8.05 8.39
CA GLU A 81 3.07 9.49 8.14
C GLU A 81 3.21 9.79 6.64
N GLU A 82 4.09 9.06 5.94
CA GLU A 82 4.20 9.13 4.47
C GLU A 82 2.88 8.82 3.77
N GLN A 83 2.11 7.85 4.28
CA GLN A 83 0.78 7.55 3.75
C GLN A 83 -0.24 8.67 4.00
N ILE A 84 -0.18 9.34 5.15
CA ILE A 84 -1.02 10.52 5.42
C ILE A 84 -0.72 11.62 4.39
N GLU A 85 0.55 11.91 4.13
CA GLU A 85 0.96 12.88 3.11
C GLU A 85 0.48 12.46 1.72
N ALA A 86 0.68 11.20 1.34
CA ALA A 86 0.24 10.67 0.05
C ALA A 86 -1.28 10.75 -0.14
N MET A 87 -2.08 10.56 0.93
CA MET A 87 -3.54 10.70 0.88
C MET A 87 -4.01 12.16 0.75
N GLN A 88 -3.17 13.14 1.10
CA GLN A 88 -3.46 14.56 0.89
C GLN A 88 -3.14 15.03 -0.54
N GLU A 89 -2.28 14.30 -1.26
CA GLU A 89 -2.03 14.58 -2.68
C GLU A 89 -3.26 14.30 -3.55
N ALA A 90 -3.34 15.00 -4.68
CA ALA A 90 -4.33 14.67 -5.69
C ALA A 90 -4.14 13.23 -6.20
N PRO A 91 -5.22 12.46 -6.42
CA PRO A 91 -5.13 11.13 -7.02
C PRO A 91 -4.36 11.15 -8.34
N LEU A 92 -3.74 10.03 -8.70
CA LEU A 92 -3.15 9.90 -10.04
C LEU A 92 -4.25 10.11 -11.09
N SER A 93 -3.96 10.96 -12.06
CA SER A 93 -4.86 11.26 -13.17
C SER A 93 -4.39 10.51 -14.41
N VAL A 94 -5.29 9.73 -15.01
CA VAL A 94 -5.08 8.89 -16.19
C VAL A 94 -6.25 9.05 -17.13
#